data_AF-A0A2A6MJM1-F1
#
_entry.id   AF-A0A2A6MJM1-F1
#
_cell.length_a   1.000
_cell.length_b   1.000
_cell.length_c   1.000
_cell.angle_alpha   90.00
_cell.angle_beta   90.00
_cell.angle_gamma   90.00
#
_symmetry.space_group_name_H-M   'P 1'
#
loop_
_entity.id
_entity.type
_entity.pdbx_description
1 polymer ?
#
loop_
_entity_poly.entity_id
_entity_poly.type
_entity_poly.pdbx_seq_one_letter_code
_entity_poly.pdbx_strand_id
1 'polypeptide(L)'
;MLAFLLKWAASGPLDRILTSLDKSIDNETERQKIAGEVVAKYISTEAETRAAAMQSRVFWYVWALFAAPVGFWLGAICFDSVFLFSGQIADLPPSVKPYATQIIAAVFGSGASVAGLQAIALAIRGRR
;
A
#
# COMPACT_ATOMS: atom_id res chain seq x y z
N MET A 1 11.88 58.61 -15.94
CA MET A 1 10.66 58.23 -16.71
C MET A 1 10.52 56.71 -16.86
N LEU A 2 11.57 55.98 -17.25
CA LEU A 2 11.58 54.49 -17.28
C LEU A 2 11.21 53.82 -15.93
N ALA A 3 11.72 54.34 -14.81
CA ALA A 3 11.39 53.82 -13.48
C ALA A 3 9.91 54.01 -13.09
N PHE A 4 9.23 55.02 -13.63
CA PHE A 4 7.82 55.31 -13.34
C PHE A 4 6.88 54.42 -14.17
N LEU A 5 7.26 54.14 -15.43
CA LEU A 5 6.58 53.18 -16.30
C LEU A 5 6.76 51.74 -15.81
N LEU A 6 7.95 51.38 -15.32
CA LEU A 6 8.19 50.10 -14.65
C LEU A 6 7.37 49.97 -13.35
N LYS A 7 7.27 51.04 -12.54
CA LYS A 7 6.42 51.04 -11.33
C LYS A 7 4.93 50.89 -11.66
N TRP A 8 4.46 51.54 -12.72
CA TRP A 8 3.06 51.48 -13.15
C TRP A 8 2.70 50.12 -13.78
N ALA A 9 3.60 49.54 -14.58
CA ALA A 9 3.42 48.22 -15.18
C ALA A 9 3.58 47.08 -14.15
N ALA A 10 4.47 47.23 -13.17
CA ALA A 10 4.66 46.27 -12.08
C ALA A 10 3.48 46.26 -11.09
N SER A 11 2.93 47.43 -10.73
CA SER A 11 1.90 47.54 -9.68
C SER A 11 0.45 47.31 -10.12
N GLY A 12 0.19 46.96 -11.38
CA GLY A 12 -1.19 46.77 -11.87
C GLY A 12 -1.40 45.44 -12.59
N PRO A 13 -0.98 45.32 -13.86
CA PRO A 13 -1.21 44.12 -14.66
C PRO A 13 -0.28 42.96 -14.28
N LEU A 14 1.00 43.21 -13.96
CA LEU A 14 1.94 42.16 -13.54
C LEU A 14 1.58 41.57 -12.18
N ASP A 15 1.21 42.42 -11.21
CA ASP A 15 0.78 41.99 -9.88
C ASP A 15 -0.46 41.08 -9.98
N ARG A 16 -1.40 41.42 -10.88
CA ARG A 16 -2.61 40.62 -11.12
C ARG A 16 -2.31 39.27 -11.80
N ILE A 17 -1.32 39.22 -12.70
CA ILE A 17 -0.86 37.97 -13.32
C ILE A 17 -0.14 37.10 -12.30
N LEU A 18 0.75 37.67 -11.48
CA LEU A 18 1.44 36.94 -10.41
C LEU A 18 0.45 36.42 -9.36
N THR A 19 -0.51 37.24 -8.92
CA THR A 19 -1.56 36.81 -7.98
C THR A 19 -2.43 35.69 -8.57
N SER A 20 -2.70 35.73 -9.88
CA SER A 20 -3.45 34.66 -10.56
C SER A 20 -2.63 33.38 -10.71
N LEU A 21 -1.32 33.50 -10.94
CA LEU A 21 -0.40 32.37 -11.02
C LEU A 21 -0.22 31.72 -9.65
N ASP A 22 0.04 32.51 -8.61
CA ASP A 22 0.13 32.04 -7.22
C ASP A 22 -1.16 31.32 -6.82
N LYS A 23 -2.32 31.91 -7.12
CA LYS A 23 -3.61 31.27 -6.84
C LYS A 23 -3.85 29.99 -7.65
N SER A 24 -3.31 29.88 -8.85
CA SER A 24 -3.36 28.66 -9.65
C SER A 24 -2.45 27.57 -9.08
N ILE A 25 -1.26 27.94 -8.61
CA ILE A 25 -0.31 27.03 -7.97
C ILE A 25 -0.85 26.53 -6.63
N ASP A 26 -1.45 27.41 -5.84
CA ASP A 26 -2.12 27.07 -4.58
C ASP A 26 -3.29 26.12 -4.83
N ASN A 27 -4.15 26.41 -5.81
CA ASN A 27 -5.27 25.53 -6.17
C ASN A 27 -4.80 24.13 -6.62
N GLU A 28 -3.72 24.06 -7.41
CA GLU A 28 -3.19 22.76 -7.85
C GLU A 28 -2.58 21.98 -6.68
N THR A 29 -1.88 22.68 -5.77
CA THR A 29 -1.35 22.08 -4.54
C THR A 29 -2.46 21.60 -3.62
N GLU A 30 -3.54 22.38 -3.48
CA GLU A 30 -4.71 22.02 -2.68
C GLU A 30 -5.45 20.83 -3.28
N ARG A 31 -5.58 20.78 -4.61
CA ARG A 31 -6.17 19.63 -5.33
C ARG A 31 -5.34 18.37 -5.14
N GLN A 32 -4.02 18.46 -5.18
CA GLN A 32 -3.13 17.33 -4.91
C GLN A 32 -3.22 16.88 -3.44
N LYS A 33 -3.32 17.81 -2.49
CA LYS A 33 -3.55 17.49 -1.08
C LYS A 33 -4.87 16.78 -0.87
N ILE A 34 -5.97 17.27 -1.45
CA ILE A 34 -7.29 16.64 -1.35
C ILE A 34 -7.27 15.25 -1.99
N ALA A 35 -6.67 15.09 -3.18
CA ALA A 35 -6.52 13.79 -3.83
C ALA A 35 -5.71 12.82 -2.96
N GLY A 36 -4.60 13.29 -2.38
CA GLY A 36 -3.80 12.51 -1.44
C GLY A 36 -4.57 12.13 -0.17
N GLU A 37 -5.35 13.05 0.38
CA GLU A 37 -6.17 12.82 1.58
C GLU A 37 -7.30 11.82 1.32
N VAL A 38 -7.96 11.89 0.17
CA VAL A 38 -8.98 10.92 -0.24
C VAL A 38 -8.37 9.52 -0.37
N VAL A 39 -7.21 9.41 -1.01
CA VAL A 39 -6.50 8.12 -1.13
C VAL A 39 -6.06 7.62 0.24
N ALA A 40 -5.49 8.48 1.09
CA ALA A 40 -5.08 8.12 2.44
C ALA A 40 -6.25 7.63 3.29
N LYS A 41 -7.40 8.33 3.23
CA LYS A 41 -8.62 7.96 3.95
C LYS A 41 -9.24 6.67 3.43
N TYR A 42 -9.20 6.45 2.12
CA TYR A 42 -9.66 5.19 1.53
C TYR A 42 -8.81 4.01 2.03
N ILE A 43 -7.49 4.15 1.98
CA ILE A 43 -6.55 3.13 2.46
C ILE A 43 -6.72 2.89 3.96
N SER A 44 -6.87 3.95 4.76
CA SER A 44 -7.06 3.80 6.21
C SER A 44 -8.38 3.11 6.54
N THR A 45 -9.46 3.44 5.83
CA THR A 45 -10.78 2.81 6.02
C THR A 45 -10.75 1.32 5.64
N GLU A 46 -10.09 0.98 4.52
CA GLU A 46 -9.89 -0.43 4.17
C GLU A 46 -9.05 -1.18 5.20
N ALA A 47 -8.01 -0.54 5.74
CA ALA A 47 -7.17 -1.14 6.77
C ALA A 47 -7.94 -1.36 8.08
N GLU A 48 -8.74 -0.39 8.52
CA GLU A 48 -9.57 -0.49 9.72
C GLU A 48 -10.64 -1.56 9.60
N THR A 49 -11.34 -1.65 8.46
CA THR A 49 -12.35 -2.69 8.24
C THR A 49 -11.74 -4.09 8.23
N ARG A 50 -10.56 -4.26 7.62
CA ARG A 50 -9.81 -5.52 7.68
C ARG A 50 -9.34 -5.83 9.11
N ALA A 51 -8.83 -4.84 9.84
CA ALA A 51 -8.40 -5.02 11.23
C ALA A 51 -9.58 -5.43 12.14
N ALA A 52 -10.76 -4.82 11.95
CA ALA A 52 -11.97 -5.19 12.66
C ALA A 52 -12.41 -6.64 12.33
N ALA A 53 -12.32 -7.04 11.05
CA ALA A 53 -12.61 -8.42 10.66
C ALA A 53 -11.64 -9.43 11.30
N MET A 54 -10.35 -9.08 11.40
CA MET A 54 -9.30 -9.90 12.03
C MET A 54 -9.49 -10.10 13.55
N GLN A 55 -10.33 -9.29 14.21
CA GLN A 55 -10.65 -9.49 15.63
C GLN A 55 -11.56 -10.70 15.86
N SER A 56 -12.31 -11.13 14.85
CA SER A 56 -13.22 -12.27 14.97
C SER A 56 -12.46 -13.60 14.87
N ARG A 57 -12.76 -14.55 15.77
CA ARG A 57 -12.23 -15.93 15.67
C ARG A 57 -12.72 -16.64 14.40
N VAL A 58 -13.93 -16.31 13.94
CA VAL A 58 -14.52 -16.88 12.71
C VAL A 58 -13.70 -16.50 11.48
N PHE A 59 -13.17 -15.27 11.43
CA PHE A 59 -12.28 -14.85 10.35
C PHE A 59 -11.07 -15.77 10.23
N TRP A 60 -10.42 -16.10 11.36
CA TRP A 60 -9.26 -16.99 11.36
C TRP A 60 -9.60 -18.42 10.94
N TYR A 61 -10.77 -18.94 11.30
CA TYR A 61 -11.21 -20.26 10.83
C TYR A 61 -11.45 -20.28 9.32
N VAL A 62 -12.14 -19.27 8.77
CA VAL A 62 -12.38 -19.17 7.33
C VAL A 62 -11.06 -18.95 6.58
N TRP A 63 -10.21 -18.07 7.08
CA TRP A 63 -8.89 -17.83 6.50
C TRP A 63 -8.04 -19.11 6.50
N ALA A 64 -7.99 -19.84 7.61
CA ALA A 64 -7.24 -21.09 7.74
C ALA A 64 -7.78 -22.17 6.80
N LEU A 65 -9.10 -22.24 6.58
CA LEU A 65 -9.71 -23.22 5.68
C LEU A 65 -9.14 -23.14 4.24
N PHE A 66 -8.81 -21.94 3.77
CA PHE A 66 -8.24 -21.73 2.44
C PHE A 66 -6.72 -21.63 2.43
N ALA A 67 -6.13 -20.98 3.45
CA ALA A 67 -4.69 -20.80 3.53
C ALA A 67 -3.96 -22.09 3.92
N ALA A 68 -4.53 -22.93 4.78
CA ALA A 68 -3.86 -24.13 5.28
C ALA A 68 -3.62 -25.18 4.18
N PRO A 69 -4.58 -25.53 3.30
CA PRO A 69 -4.32 -26.47 2.21
C PRO A 69 -3.25 -25.98 1.23
N VAL A 70 -3.28 -24.69 0.87
CA VAL A 70 -2.28 -24.08 -0.03
C VAL A 70 -0.90 -24.05 0.64
N GLY A 71 -0.84 -23.70 1.93
CA GLY A 71 0.39 -23.72 2.70
C GLY A 71 0.95 -25.13 2.87
N PHE A 72 0.09 -26.13 3.08
CA PHE A 72 0.50 -27.53 3.14
C PHE A 72 1.05 -28.04 1.81
N TRP A 73 0.37 -27.74 0.69
CA TRP A 73 0.84 -28.08 -0.65
C TRP A 73 2.21 -27.46 -0.95
N LEU A 74 2.38 -26.15 -0.70
CA LEU A 74 3.64 -25.46 -0.91
C LEU A 74 4.74 -26.03 0.00
N GLY A 75 4.42 -26.28 1.27
CA GLY A 75 5.34 -26.91 2.23
C GLY A 75 5.79 -28.30 1.79
N ALA A 76 4.87 -29.11 1.27
CA ALA A 76 5.18 -30.43 0.72
C ALA A 76 6.14 -30.35 -0.46
N ILE A 77 5.93 -29.40 -1.39
CA ILE A 77 6.84 -29.19 -2.54
C ILE A 77 8.23 -28.79 -2.06
N CYS A 78 8.31 -27.84 -1.13
CA CYS A 78 9.59 -27.40 -0.57
C CYS A 78 10.28 -28.57 0.15
N PHE A 79 9.55 -29.38 0.90
CA PHE A 79 10.10 -30.52 1.63
C PHE A 79 10.62 -31.59 0.66
N ASP A 80 9.84 -31.97 -0.35
CA ASP A 80 10.24 -32.90 -1.40
C ASP A 80 11.50 -32.41 -2.14
N SER A 81 11.54 -31.12 -2.47
CA SER A 81 12.67 -30.49 -3.16
C SER A 81 13.95 -30.46 -2.31
N VAL A 82 13.84 -30.16 -1.00
CA VAL A 82 14.99 -30.05 -0.09
C VAL A 82 15.59 -31.42 0.21
N PHE A 83 14.74 -32.42 0.45
CA PHE A 83 15.18 -33.76 0.80
C PHE A 83 15.34 -34.68 -0.41
N LEU A 84 15.09 -34.17 -1.63
CA LEU A 84 15.16 -34.90 -2.89
C LEU A 84 14.32 -36.18 -2.88
N PHE A 85 13.15 -36.10 -2.25
CA PHE A 85 12.18 -37.18 -2.33
C PHE A 85 11.65 -37.25 -3.77
N SER A 86 11.26 -38.44 -4.23
CA SER A 86 10.62 -38.64 -5.54
C SER A 86 9.10 -38.49 -5.43
N GLY A 87 8.62 -37.66 -4.51
CA GLY A 87 7.20 -37.47 -4.24
C GLY A 87 6.55 -36.82 -5.45
N GLN A 88 5.64 -37.54 -6.10
CA GLN A 88 4.85 -37.00 -7.20
C GLN A 88 3.75 -36.08 -6.65
N ILE A 89 4.15 -34.92 -6.12
CA ILE A 89 3.22 -33.90 -5.64
C ILE A 89 2.57 -33.27 -6.87
N ALA A 90 1.25 -33.42 -6.98
CA ALA A 90 0.50 -32.88 -8.10
C ALA A 90 0.56 -31.35 -8.12
N ASP A 91 0.81 -30.77 -9.29
CA ASP A 91 0.66 -29.33 -9.48
C ASP A 91 -0.82 -28.94 -9.43
N LEU A 92 -1.11 -27.71 -9.00
CA LEU A 92 -2.47 -27.20 -9.03
C LEU A 92 -2.93 -27.04 -10.49
N PRO A 93 -4.19 -27.38 -10.80
CA PRO A 93 -4.77 -27.10 -12.10
C PRO A 93 -4.61 -25.62 -12.48
N PRO A 94 -4.42 -25.28 -13.77
CA PRO A 94 -4.26 -23.90 -14.23
C PRO A 94 -5.39 -22.96 -13.82
N SER A 95 -6.60 -23.48 -13.61
CA SER A 95 -7.77 -22.72 -13.13
C SER A 95 -7.67 -22.30 -11.66
N VAL A 96 -6.99 -23.08 -10.82
CA VAL A 96 -6.90 -22.85 -9.36
C VAL A 96 -5.61 -22.10 -8.99
N LYS A 97 -4.57 -22.27 -9.81
CA LYS A 97 -3.24 -21.69 -9.59
C LYS A 97 -3.23 -20.17 -9.33
N PRO A 98 -4.01 -19.33 -10.04
CA PRO A 98 -4.04 -17.89 -9.76
C PRO A 98 -4.51 -17.56 -8.35
N TYR A 99 -5.52 -18.28 -7.84
CA TYR A 99 -6.03 -18.08 -6.49
C TYR A 99 -5.02 -18.54 -5.43
N ALA A 100 -4.36 -19.67 -5.65
CA ALA A 100 -3.28 -20.14 -4.77
C ALA A 100 -2.13 -19.11 -4.71
N THR A 101 -1.71 -18.56 -5.85
CA THR A 101 -0.69 -17.49 -5.91
C THR A 101 -1.13 -16.25 -5.15
N GLN A 102 -2.40 -15.82 -5.27
CA GLN A 102 -2.94 -14.68 -4.53
C GLN A 102 -2.94 -14.93 -3.02
N ILE A 103 -3.31 -16.13 -2.57
CA ILE A 103 -3.27 -16.51 -1.15
C ILE A 103 -1.84 -16.48 -0.63
N ILE A 104 -0.89 -17.07 -1.37
CA ILE A 104 0.53 -17.06 -1.03
C ILE A 104 1.04 -15.61 -0.94
N ALA A 105 0.74 -14.77 -1.93
CA ALA A 105 1.13 -13.36 -1.94
C ALA A 105 0.52 -12.59 -0.77
N ALA A 106 -0.73 -12.85 -0.39
CA ALA A 106 -1.38 -12.22 0.75
C ALA A 106 -0.75 -12.65 2.09
N VAL A 107 -0.41 -13.92 2.24
CA VAL A 107 0.25 -14.48 3.45
C VAL A 107 1.64 -13.86 3.62
N PHE A 108 2.49 -13.93 2.60
CA PHE A 108 3.85 -13.39 2.69
C PHE A 108 3.90 -11.87 2.64
N GLY A 109 3.02 -11.23 1.86
CA GLY A 109 2.92 -9.78 1.76
C GLY A 109 2.48 -9.13 3.07
N SER A 110 1.51 -9.72 3.78
CA SER A 110 1.13 -9.25 5.12
C SER A 110 2.24 -9.46 6.14
N GLY A 111 2.93 -10.61 6.12
CA GLY A 111 4.08 -10.89 6.98
C GLY A 111 5.25 -9.91 6.77
N ALA A 112 5.63 -9.65 5.52
CA ALA A 112 6.67 -8.68 5.16
C ALA A 112 6.30 -7.26 5.60
N SER A 113 5.02 -6.88 5.45
CA SER A 113 4.52 -5.58 5.89
C SER A 113 4.64 -5.41 7.42
N VAL A 114 4.24 -6.43 8.20
CA VAL A 114 4.33 -6.41 9.66
C VAL A 114 5.79 -6.36 10.12
N ALA A 115 6.67 -7.17 9.53
CA ALA A 115 8.09 -7.16 9.84
C ALA A 115 8.74 -5.79 9.54
N GLY A 116 8.40 -5.17 8.41
CA GLY A 116 8.87 -3.84 8.05
C GLY A 116 8.41 -2.76 9.04
N LEU A 117 7.13 -2.79 9.44
CA LEU A 117 6.58 -1.87 10.45
C LEU A 117 7.26 -2.06 11.81
N GLN A 118 7.51 -3.30 12.23
CA GLN A 118 8.24 -3.59 13.48
C GLN A 118 9.68 -3.09 13.42
N ALA A 119 10.38 -3.26 12.30
CA ALA A 119 11.74 -2.75 12.13
C ALA A 119 11.80 -1.22 12.24
N ILE A 120 10.86 -0.51 11.62
CA ILE A 120 10.74 0.95 11.72
C ILE A 120 10.42 1.36 13.17
N ALA A 121 9.48 0.69 13.83
CA ALA A 121 9.11 0.98 15.21
C ALA A 121 10.29 0.79 16.18
N LEU A 122 11.08 -0.28 16.00
CA LEU A 122 12.30 -0.53 16.78
C LEU A 122 13.37 0.53 16.52
N ALA A 123 13.58 0.93 15.26
CA ALA A 123 14.54 1.98 14.89
C ALA A 123 14.18 3.35 15.49
N ILE A 124 12.89 3.68 15.58
CA ILE A 124 12.42 4.92 16.23
C ILE A 124 12.58 4.82 17.75
N ARG A 125 12.24 3.68 18.35
CA ARG A 125 12.35 3.46 19.80
C ARG A 125 13.78 3.48 20.31
N GLY A 126 14.76 3.00 19.51
CA GLY A 126 16.19 3.04 19.86
C GLY A 126 16.85 4.41 19.70
N ARG A 127 16.14 5.42 19.17
CA ARG A 127 16.61 6.82 19.05
C ARG A 127 16.22 7.73 20.23
N ARG A 128 15.41 7.23 21.16
CA ARG A 128 15.10 7.90 22.44
C ARG A 128 16.02 7.38 23.52
#